data_AF-A0A2N7TNN1-F1
#
_entry.id   AF-A0A2N7TNN1-F1
#
_cell.length_a   1.000
_cell.length_b   1.000
_cell.length_c   1.000
_cell.angle_alpha   90.00
_cell.angle_beta   90.00
_cell.angle_gamma   90.00
#
_symmetry.space_group_name_H-M   'P 1'
#
loop_
_entity.id
_entity.type
_entity.pdbx_description
1 polymer ?
#
loop_
_entity_poly.entity_id
_entity_poly.type
_entity_poly.pdbx_seq_one_letter_code
_entity_poly.pdbx_strand_id
1 'polypeptide(L)'
;MILPRLRDPHFNYRHRRKLHVLRVLLALSITYAVINVFTIPHSSWALVSTIMVMGNLPHIGGVLDKGRQRLLGTLLGAGWGLTLILLPLPVHQLVPAGALAGIGVATWITFGNRHGYSGLMFAISLLLVIGDGSHDLGLGLWRAFDVLLGTLVGIAVTVLVLPQKATDMMRFMLAENLDRLARLYHAHTSATSSVDVDTRALLKATSALLVKQRGLVDAIHRERRLRRDELDDIISLQRRMLSTVELLLETHWTTRAGHDRIDAMSGLRDEQHRLARDLGSLAFQVRTGQPIEVRISQFDLQRHAELACNARTDSGRALFSPSGYLWLNRELARLTDALVERLGSLARLPSKRLRSASHRAGATEGTAPLEKGTRDD
;
A
#
# COMPACT_ATOMS: atom_id res chain seq x y z
N MET A 1 21.36 22.80 -9.36
CA MET A 1 20.01 23.02 -8.77
C MET A 1 19.13 21.74 -8.88
N ILE A 2 19.53 20.62 -8.23
CA ILE A 2 18.98 19.25 -8.49
C ILE A 2 18.00 18.76 -7.39
N LEU A 3 17.99 19.40 -6.20
CA LEU A 3 17.15 18.99 -5.06
C LEU A 3 15.61 19.04 -5.26
N PRO A 4 15.00 19.83 -6.17
CA PRO A 4 13.53 19.86 -6.29
C PRO A 4 12.94 18.50 -6.71
N ARG A 5 13.61 17.77 -7.60
CA ARG A 5 13.13 16.48 -8.14
C ARG A 5 13.17 15.34 -7.12
N LEU A 6 14.09 15.38 -6.16
CA LEU A 6 14.21 14.34 -5.13
C LEU A 6 13.09 14.45 -4.07
N ARG A 7 12.53 15.64 -3.85
CA ARG A 7 11.40 15.85 -2.93
C ARG A 7 10.03 15.56 -3.55
N ASP A 8 9.97 15.24 -4.84
CA ASP A 8 8.74 14.83 -5.52
C ASP A 8 8.31 13.42 -5.06
N PRO A 9 7.12 13.26 -4.45
CA PRO A 9 6.60 11.96 -4.05
C PRO A 9 6.44 10.98 -5.22
N HIS A 10 6.18 11.46 -6.44
CA HIS A 10 6.05 10.60 -7.61
C HIS A 10 7.41 10.00 -8.03
N PHE A 11 8.48 10.80 -8.05
CA PHE A 11 9.84 10.30 -8.25
C PHE A 11 10.24 9.25 -7.21
N ASN A 12 9.92 9.52 -5.93
CA ASN A 12 10.19 8.61 -4.83
C ASN A 12 9.43 7.29 -4.96
N TYR A 13 8.18 7.31 -5.45
CA TYR A 13 7.40 6.11 -5.72
C TYR A 13 8.01 5.27 -6.85
N ARG A 14 8.36 5.92 -7.98
CA ARG A 14 8.93 5.27 -9.16
C ARG A 14 10.28 4.61 -8.88
N HIS A 15 11.16 5.27 -8.13
CA HIS A 15 12.51 4.77 -7.83
C HIS A 15 12.63 4.13 -6.45
N ARG A 16 11.52 3.68 -5.85
CA ARG A 16 11.48 3.19 -4.47
C ARG A 16 12.54 2.14 -4.14
N ARG A 17 12.80 1.19 -5.05
CA ARG A 17 13.80 0.13 -4.84
C ARG A 17 15.22 0.68 -4.77
N LYS A 18 15.59 1.55 -5.72
CA LYS A 18 16.92 2.18 -5.77
C LYS A 18 17.17 3.06 -4.55
N LEU A 19 16.17 3.87 -4.17
CA LEU A 19 16.25 4.75 -3.01
C LEU A 19 16.33 3.98 -1.69
N HIS A 20 15.61 2.85 -1.58
CA HIS A 20 15.69 1.97 -0.42
C HIS A 20 17.09 1.39 -0.26
N VAL A 21 17.66 0.82 -1.33
CA VAL A 21 19.03 0.28 -1.32
C VAL A 21 20.05 1.36 -0.92
N LEU A 22 19.94 2.56 -1.50
CA LEU A 22 20.83 3.67 -1.16
C LEU A 22 20.74 4.03 0.34
N ARG A 23 19.53 4.09 0.90
CA ARG A 23 19.34 4.35 2.35
C ARG A 23 19.95 3.25 3.20
N VAL A 24 19.76 1.99 2.84
CA VAL A 24 20.33 0.85 3.59
C VAL A 24 21.85 0.92 3.60
N LEU A 25 22.48 1.14 2.44
CA LEU A 25 23.93 1.30 2.34
C LEU A 25 24.41 2.48 3.19
N LEU A 26 23.76 3.64 3.08
CA LEU A 26 24.09 4.82 3.87
C LEU A 26 23.96 4.56 5.38
N ALA A 27 22.89 3.91 5.82
CA ALA A 27 22.70 3.57 7.23
C ALA A 27 23.79 2.64 7.75
N LEU A 28 24.14 1.60 6.98
CA LEU A 28 25.22 0.69 7.35
C LEU A 28 26.58 1.40 7.39
N SER A 29 26.87 2.28 6.43
CA SER A 29 28.10 3.09 6.45
C SER A 29 28.16 4.01 7.67
N ILE A 30 27.05 4.65 8.04
CA ILE A 30 26.98 5.50 9.24
C ILE A 30 27.17 4.65 10.50
N THR A 31 26.46 3.53 10.63
CA THR A 31 26.61 2.63 11.78
C THR A 31 28.06 2.13 11.89
N TYR A 32 28.67 1.71 10.78
CA TYR A 32 30.07 1.28 10.74
C TYR A 32 31.03 2.41 11.14
N ALA A 33 30.82 3.63 10.64
CA ALA A 33 31.64 4.78 11.01
C ALA A 33 31.55 5.06 12.52
N VAL A 34 30.35 5.06 13.10
CA VAL A 34 30.14 5.25 14.54
C VAL A 34 30.88 4.17 15.34
N ILE A 35 30.75 2.90 14.96
CA ILE A 35 31.44 1.79 15.61
C ILE A 35 32.96 2.00 15.66
N ASN A 36 33.56 2.38 14.52
CA ASN A 36 35.02 2.54 14.43
C ASN A 36 35.52 3.78 15.18
N VAL A 37 34.80 4.91 15.07
CA VAL A 37 35.20 6.17 15.73
C VAL A 37 35.18 6.04 17.25
N PHE A 38 34.19 5.32 17.80
CA PHE A 38 34.06 5.11 19.24
C PHE A 38 34.67 3.79 19.73
N THR A 39 35.32 3.02 18.85
CA THR A 39 35.94 1.72 19.15
C THR A 39 35.04 0.81 19.99
N ILE A 40 33.78 0.67 19.56
CA ILE A 40 32.72 -0.02 20.32
C ILE A 40 33.04 -1.53 20.35
N PRO A 41 33.17 -2.15 21.54
CA PRO A 41 33.43 -3.58 21.65
C PRO A 41 32.19 -4.41 21.27
N HIS A 42 32.39 -5.63 20.79
CA HIS A 42 31.32 -6.57 20.42
C HIS A 42 30.27 -6.04 19.42
N SER A 43 30.60 -5.04 18.62
CA SER A 43 29.69 -4.20 17.82
C SER A 43 28.99 -4.87 16.62
N SER A 44 29.14 -6.19 16.44
CA SER A 44 28.64 -6.90 15.26
C SER A 44 27.11 -6.81 15.16
N TRP A 45 26.41 -6.74 16.29
CA TRP A 45 24.96 -6.68 16.34
C TRP A 45 24.39 -5.31 15.99
N ALA A 46 25.16 -4.23 16.08
CA ALA A 46 24.71 -2.90 15.65
C ALA A 46 24.45 -2.86 14.14
N LEU A 47 25.33 -3.45 13.33
CA LEU A 47 25.13 -3.56 11.88
C LEU A 47 23.95 -4.47 11.54
N VAL A 48 23.85 -5.64 12.20
CA VAL A 48 22.72 -6.58 12.05
C VAL A 48 21.40 -5.88 12.39
N SER A 49 21.38 -5.07 13.46
CA SER A 49 20.18 -4.33 13.89
C SER A 49 19.75 -3.28 12.88
N THR A 50 20.72 -2.56 12.31
CA THR A 50 20.48 -1.55 11.27
C THR A 50 19.76 -2.16 10.07
N ILE A 51 20.30 -3.26 9.52
CA ILE A 51 19.70 -3.91 8.34
C ILE A 51 18.36 -4.57 8.66
N MET A 52 18.20 -5.16 9.84
CA MET A 52 16.97 -5.89 10.19
C MET A 52 15.76 -4.96 10.38
N VAL A 53 15.99 -3.78 10.94
CA VAL A 53 14.95 -2.75 11.13
C VAL A 53 14.53 -2.12 9.81
N MET A 54 15.47 -1.85 8.90
CA MET A 54 15.16 -1.31 7.58
C MET A 54 14.52 -2.37 6.65
N GLY A 55 14.97 -3.62 6.72
CA GLY A 55 14.39 -4.79 6.05
C GLY A 55 13.89 -4.52 4.63
N ASN A 56 12.71 -5.08 4.30
CA ASN A 56 12.00 -4.84 3.04
C ASN A 56 10.86 -3.81 3.19
N LEU A 57 10.88 -2.95 4.22
CA LEU A 57 9.85 -1.93 4.41
C LEU A 57 10.44 -0.57 4.07
N PRO A 58 10.09 0.01 2.91
CA PRO A 58 10.70 1.26 2.47
C PRO A 58 10.07 2.49 3.14
N HIS A 59 8.97 2.32 3.89
CA HIS A 59 8.20 3.40 4.49
C HIS A 59 8.46 3.56 5.99
N ILE A 60 8.41 4.81 6.46
CA ILE A 60 8.75 5.20 7.84
C ILE A 60 7.93 4.42 8.88
N GLY A 61 6.62 4.34 8.71
CA GLY A 61 5.75 3.67 9.68
C GLY A 61 6.03 2.17 9.85
N GLY A 62 6.64 1.54 8.84
CA GLY A 62 7.02 0.12 8.88
C GLY A 62 8.34 -0.10 9.61
N VAL A 63 9.35 0.72 9.27
CA VAL A 63 10.65 0.73 9.94
C VAL A 63 10.51 1.06 11.42
N LEU A 64 9.66 2.05 11.76
CA LEU A 64 9.41 2.43 13.15
C LEU A 64 8.74 1.30 13.96
N ASP A 65 7.78 0.59 13.37
CA ASP A 65 7.13 -0.54 14.07
C ASP A 65 8.07 -1.72 14.25
N LYS A 66 8.87 -2.04 13.23
CA LYS A 66 9.92 -3.07 13.35
C LYS A 66 10.97 -2.68 14.38
N GLY A 67 11.40 -1.43 14.39
CA GLY A 67 12.32 -0.90 15.39
C GLY A 67 11.76 -1.08 16.80
N ARG A 68 10.50 -0.69 17.04
CA ARG A 68 9.83 -0.88 18.33
C ARG A 68 9.73 -2.35 18.72
N GLN A 69 9.30 -3.22 17.81
CA GLN A 69 9.20 -4.66 18.08
C GLN A 69 10.59 -5.27 18.35
N ARG A 70 11.64 -4.79 17.69
CA ARG A 70 13.03 -5.21 17.96
C ARG A 70 13.45 -4.84 19.37
N LEU A 71 13.30 -3.57 19.73
CA LEU A 71 13.67 -3.07 21.06
C LEU A 71 12.89 -3.81 22.16
N LEU A 72 11.57 -3.96 22.01
CA LEU A 72 10.73 -4.66 22.99
C LEU A 72 11.14 -6.13 23.12
N GLY A 73 11.26 -6.85 22.00
CA GLY A 73 11.67 -8.25 22.02
C GLY A 73 13.05 -8.43 22.65
N THR A 74 14.02 -7.60 22.27
CA THR A 74 15.38 -7.68 22.82
C THR A 74 15.44 -7.38 24.31
N LEU A 75 14.78 -6.31 24.77
CA LEU A 75 14.78 -5.97 26.18
C LEU A 75 14.09 -7.04 27.03
N LEU A 76 12.95 -7.56 26.59
CA LEU A 76 12.24 -8.63 27.31
C LEU A 76 13.04 -9.94 27.30
N GLY A 77 13.65 -10.30 26.18
CA GLY A 77 14.44 -11.54 26.06
C GLY A 77 15.72 -11.48 26.88
N ALA A 78 16.42 -10.35 26.84
CA ALA A 78 17.59 -10.12 27.67
C ALA A 78 17.23 -10.08 29.17
N GLY A 79 16.15 -9.40 29.53
CA GLY A 79 15.65 -9.37 30.91
C GLY A 79 15.26 -10.75 31.43
N TRP A 80 14.53 -11.54 30.64
CA TRP A 80 14.19 -12.92 31.00
C TRP A 80 15.42 -13.80 31.17
N GLY A 81 16.37 -13.71 30.24
CA GLY A 81 17.64 -14.46 30.32
C GLY A 81 18.45 -14.09 31.56
N LEU A 82 18.51 -12.80 31.88
CA LEU A 82 19.18 -12.30 33.07
C LEU A 82 18.51 -12.82 34.36
N THR A 83 17.18 -12.82 34.43
CA THR A 83 16.44 -13.37 35.57
C THR A 83 16.76 -14.85 35.79
N LEU A 84 16.84 -15.64 34.71
CA LEU A 84 17.18 -17.06 34.81
C LEU A 84 18.63 -17.29 35.28
N ILE A 85 19.55 -16.40 34.92
CA ILE A 85 20.96 -16.44 35.34
C ILE A 85 21.14 -16.03 36.80
N LEU A 86 20.46 -14.96 37.24
CA LEU A 86 20.62 -14.40 38.59
C LEU A 86 19.89 -15.19 39.67
N LEU A 87 18.88 -15.97 39.30
CA LEU A 87 18.15 -16.79 40.26
C LEU A 87 19.01 -18.02 40.62
N PRO A 88 19.30 -18.26 41.93
CA PRO A 88 20.09 -19.41 42.35
C PRO A 88 19.27 -20.70 42.20
N LEU A 89 19.18 -21.20 40.97
CA LEU A 89 18.43 -22.39 40.62
C LEU A 89 19.24 -23.63 41.03
N PRO A 90 18.67 -24.54 41.85
CA PRO A 90 19.41 -25.66 42.44
C PRO A 90 19.82 -26.73 41.43
N VAL A 91 19.30 -26.67 40.19
CA VAL A 91 19.54 -27.68 39.15
C VAL A 91 19.96 -27.00 37.86
N HIS A 92 21.10 -27.41 37.30
CA HIS A 92 21.68 -26.84 36.07
C HIS A 92 20.72 -26.89 34.87
N GLN A 93 19.80 -27.87 34.83
CA GLN A 93 18.80 -28.02 33.76
C GLN A 93 17.64 -27.01 33.82
N LEU A 94 17.45 -26.30 34.94
CA LEU A 94 16.34 -25.37 35.09
C LEU A 94 16.50 -24.10 34.25
N VAL A 95 17.72 -23.67 33.96
CA VAL A 95 17.97 -22.49 33.11
C VAL A 95 17.57 -22.79 31.65
N PRO A 96 18.03 -23.87 30.99
CA PRO A 96 17.53 -24.27 29.68
C PRO A 96 16.03 -24.53 29.65
N ALA A 97 15.47 -25.19 30.67
CA ALA A 97 14.03 -25.45 30.73
C ALA A 97 13.21 -24.15 30.84
N GLY A 98 13.67 -23.19 31.66
CA GLY A 98 13.08 -21.87 31.78
C GLY A 98 13.20 -21.04 30.49
N ALA A 99 14.30 -21.21 29.74
CA ALA A 99 14.47 -20.59 28.43
C ALA A 99 13.47 -21.15 27.42
N LEU A 100 13.33 -22.48 27.34
CA LEU A 100 12.35 -23.15 26.48
C LEU A 100 10.92 -22.77 26.84
N ALA A 101 10.58 -22.72 28.13
CA ALA A 101 9.28 -22.26 28.59
C ALA A 101 9.02 -20.80 28.19
N GLY A 102 10.00 -19.90 28.40
CA GLY A 102 9.89 -18.50 27.99
C GLY A 102 9.69 -18.35 26.49
N ILE A 103 10.44 -19.10 25.68
CA ILE A 103 10.26 -19.12 24.21
C ILE A 103 8.88 -19.66 23.85
N GLY A 104 8.42 -20.74 24.47
CA GLY A 104 7.10 -21.33 24.23
C GLY A 104 5.96 -20.37 24.55
N VAL A 105 6.04 -19.64 25.66
CA VAL A 105 5.07 -18.60 26.02
C VAL A 105 5.11 -17.45 25.03
N ALA A 106 6.31 -16.96 24.70
CA ALA A 106 6.47 -15.85 23.76
C ALA A 106 5.95 -16.20 22.36
N THR A 107 6.26 -17.40 21.86
CA THR A 107 5.77 -17.86 20.56
C THR A 107 4.26 -18.06 20.59
N TRP A 108 3.69 -18.66 21.64
CA TRP A 108 2.23 -18.81 21.80
C TRP A 108 1.51 -17.46 21.76
N ILE A 109 1.95 -16.48 22.56
CA ILE A 109 1.32 -15.15 22.64
C ILE A 109 1.45 -14.38 21.31
N THR A 110 2.58 -14.54 20.62
CA THR A 110 2.86 -13.79 19.39
C THR A 110 2.40 -14.50 18.12
N PHE A 111 2.02 -15.78 18.21
CA PHE A 111 1.52 -16.56 17.08
C PHE A 111 0.22 -15.97 16.53
N GLY A 112 0.15 -15.75 15.23
CA GLY A 112 -1.02 -15.12 14.58
C GLY A 112 -1.23 -13.64 14.90
N ASN A 113 -0.41 -13.03 15.76
CA ASN A 113 -0.51 -11.63 16.13
C ASN A 113 0.50 -10.77 15.36
N ARG A 114 0.23 -9.47 15.25
CA ARG A 114 1.11 -8.49 14.58
C ARG A 114 2.49 -8.32 15.24
N HIS A 115 2.66 -8.87 16.45
CA HIS A 115 3.88 -8.79 17.26
C HIS A 115 4.81 -10.01 17.09
N GLY A 116 4.57 -10.87 16.08
CA GLY A 116 5.41 -12.05 15.80
C GLY A 116 6.90 -11.74 15.71
N TYR A 117 7.29 -10.59 15.15
CA TYR A 117 8.70 -10.20 15.08
C TYR A 117 9.28 -9.85 16.46
N SER A 118 8.49 -9.27 17.39
CA SER A 118 8.91 -9.09 18.78
C SER A 118 9.16 -10.42 19.49
N GLY A 119 8.32 -11.44 19.24
CA GLY A 119 8.50 -12.79 19.79
C GLY A 119 9.77 -13.47 19.27
N LEU A 120 10.05 -13.33 17.96
CA LEU A 120 11.31 -13.80 17.37
C LEU A 120 12.53 -13.10 18.01
N MET A 121 12.46 -11.78 18.19
CA MET A 121 13.53 -11.00 18.81
C MET A 121 13.72 -11.35 20.29
N PHE A 122 12.64 -11.66 21.00
CA PHE A 122 12.70 -12.20 22.35
C PHE A 122 13.47 -13.52 22.39
N ALA A 123 13.08 -14.50 21.56
CA ALA A 123 13.71 -15.82 21.55
C ALA A 123 15.20 -15.74 21.20
N ILE A 124 15.55 -14.99 20.14
CA ILE A 124 16.95 -14.77 19.75
C ILE A 124 17.73 -14.04 20.84
N SER A 125 17.09 -13.10 21.55
CA SER A 125 17.77 -12.34 22.61
C SER A 125 18.05 -13.22 23.82
N LEU A 126 17.04 -13.97 24.26
CA LEU A 126 17.12 -14.94 25.35
C LEU A 126 18.16 -16.04 25.11
N LEU A 127 18.12 -16.70 23.95
CA LEU A 127 19.04 -17.79 23.61
C LEU A 127 20.50 -17.35 23.61
N LEU A 128 20.77 -16.13 23.17
CA LEU A 128 22.14 -15.62 23.13
C LEU A 128 22.64 -15.14 24.49
N VAL A 129 21.75 -14.73 25.40
CA VAL A 129 22.15 -14.42 26.79
C VAL A 129 22.48 -15.70 27.55
N ILE A 130 21.74 -16.78 27.33
CA ILE A 130 21.94 -18.05 28.03
C ILE A 130 23.03 -18.92 27.36
N GLY A 131 23.08 -18.93 26.03
CA GLY A 131 23.90 -19.85 25.24
C GLY A 131 25.39 -19.54 25.24
N ASP A 132 25.80 -18.35 25.69
CA ASP A 132 27.22 -17.99 25.77
C ASP A 132 27.97 -18.71 26.91
N GLY A 133 27.24 -19.30 27.88
CA GLY A 133 27.79 -20.10 28.98
C GLY A 133 28.65 -19.32 30.00
N SER A 134 29.18 -18.16 29.60
CA SER A 134 30.02 -17.25 30.37
C SER A 134 29.28 -16.53 31.50
N HIS A 135 27.93 -16.52 31.46
CA HIS A 135 27.06 -15.72 32.34
C HIS A 135 27.51 -14.24 32.43
N ASP A 136 28.24 -13.73 31.41
CA ASP A 136 28.80 -12.39 31.41
C ASP A 136 27.73 -11.35 31.14
N LEU A 137 27.40 -10.60 32.19
CA LEU A 137 26.45 -9.49 32.13
C LEU A 137 26.88 -8.39 31.15
N GLY A 138 28.20 -8.21 30.96
CA GLY A 138 28.77 -7.23 30.04
C GLY A 138 28.36 -7.49 28.60
N LEU A 139 28.39 -8.75 28.16
CA LEU A 139 27.99 -9.13 26.81
C LEU A 139 26.51 -8.82 26.53
N GLY A 140 25.63 -9.12 27.49
CA GLY A 140 24.20 -8.82 27.40
C GLY A 140 23.90 -7.31 27.27
N LEU A 141 24.62 -6.49 28.05
CA LEU A 141 24.50 -5.02 28.01
C LEU A 141 25.01 -4.44 26.69
N TRP A 142 26.18 -4.89 26.21
CA TRP A 142 26.72 -4.46 24.92
C TRP A 142 25.77 -4.79 23.77
N ARG A 143 25.09 -5.93 23.86
CA ARG A 143 24.10 -6.31 22.86
C ARG A 143 22.84 -5.44 22.90
N ALA A 144 22.34 -5.10 24.09
CA ALA A 144 21.22 -4.17 24.22
C ALA A 144 21.59 -2.79 23.63
N PHE A 145 22.81 -2.32 23.89
CA PHE A 145 23.35 -1.11 23.33
C PHE A 145 23.48 -1.17 21.80
N ASP A 146 24.04 -2.25 21.25
CA ASP A 146 24.16 -2.47 19.81
C ASP A 146 22.81 -2.46 19.09
N VAL A 147 21.83 -3.14 19.69
CA VAL A 147 20.46 -3.18 19.16
C VAL A 147 19.83 -1.79 19.18
N LEU A 148 20.04 -1.02 20.25
CA LEU A 148 19.58 0.35 20.33
C LEU A 148 20.25 1.22 19.27
N LEU A 149 21.58 1.19 19.18
CA LEU A 149 22.38 1.98 18.24
C LEU A 149 21.95 1.72 16.79
N GLY A 150 21.96 0.44 16.36
CA GLY A 150 21.62 0.10 14.99
C GLY A 150 20.17 0.40 14.64
N THR A 151 19.24 0.19 15.58
CA THR A 151 17.83 0.55 15.40
C THR A 151 17.65 2.05 15.24
N LEU A 152 18.33 2.86 16.06
CA LEU A 152 18.22 4.31 16.07
C LEU A 152 18.82 4.91 14.79
N VAL A 153 20.00 4.44 14.35
CA VAL A 153 20.60 4.86 13.07
C VAL A 153 19.70 4.48 11.89
N GLY A 154 19.18 3.26 11.84
CA GLY A 154 18.27 2.82 10.77
C GLY A 154 16.99 3.66 10.69
N ILE A 155 16.39 4.01 11.84
CA ILE A 155 15.24 4.91 11.91
C ILE A 155 15.63 6.32 11.47
N ALA A 156 16.74 6.86 11.98
CA ALA A 156 17.20 8.21 11.67
C ALA A 156 17.43 8.39 10.16
N VAL A 157 18.15 7.46 9.52
CA VAL A 157 18.36 7.51 8.06
C VAL A 157 17.05 7.38 7.29
N THR A 158 16.13 6.51 7.73
CA THR A 158 14.82 6.36 7.07
C THR A 158 13.96 7.64 7.15
N VAL A 159 14.04 8.37 8.26
CA VAL A 159 13.28 9.61 8.49
C VAL A 159 13.93 10.81 7.79
N LEU A 160 15.26 10.90 7.80
CA LEU A 160 16.01 12.05 7.28
C LEU A 160 16.26 11.97 5.77
N VAL A 161 16.52 10.78 5.24
CA VAL A 161 16.96 10.59 3.85
C VAL A 161 15.78 10.18 2.97
N LEU A 162 15.17 11.17 2.31
CA LEU A 162 14.06 10.97 1.35
C LEU A 162 12.91 10.13 1.95
N PRO A 163 12.25 10.63 3.00
CA PRO A 163 11.24 9.88 3.73
C PRO A 163 10.07 9.50 2.82
N GLN A 164 9.83 8.20 2.70
CA GLN A 164 8.65 7.66 2.04
C GLN A 164 7.54 7.42 3.07
N LYS A 165 6.43 8.11 2.87
CA LYS A 165 5.23 7.96 3.71
C LYS A 165 4.34 6.85 3.15
N ALA A 166 3.80 6.04 4.05
CA ALA A 166 2.80 5.03 3.69
C ALA A 166 1.54 5.67 3.11
N THR A 167 1.18 6.88 3.57
CA THR A 167 0.05 7.64 3.03
C THR A 167 0.21 7.98 1.55
N ASP A 168 1.39 8.45 1.13
CA ASP A 168 1.66 8.79 -0.28
C ASP A 168 1.68 7.50 -1.14
N MET A 169 2.26 6.41 -0.61
CA MET A 169 2.26 5.10 -1.27
C MET A 169 0.83 4.59 -1.53
N MET A 170 -0.03 4.61 -0.51
CA MET A 170 -1.43 4.22 -0.63
C MET A 170 -2.17 5.02 -1.69
N ARG A 171 -1.94 6.34 -1.72
CA ARG A 171 -2.54 7.24 -2.70
C ARG A 171 -2.14 6.88 -4.14
N PHE A 172 -0.86 6.62 -4.40
CA PHE A 172 -0.40 6.19 -5.72
C PHE A 172 -0.99 4.83 -6.12
N MET A 173 -1.09 3.89 -5.17
CA MET A 173 -1.69 2.58 -5.40
C MET A 173 -3.21 2.67 -5.64
N LEU A 174 -3.90 3.58 -4.96
CA LEU A 174 -5.33 3.87 -5.18
C LEU A 174 -5.55 4.41 -6.60
N ALA A 175 -4.75 5.40 -7.01
CA ALA A 175 -4.79 5.93 -8.38
C ALA A 175 -4.46 4.87 -9.44
N GLU A 176 -3.44 4.03 -9.20
CA GLU A 176 -3.08 2.94 -10.11
C GLU A 176 -4.20 1.88 -10.20
N ASN A 177 -4.90 1.57 -9.11
CA ASN A 177 -6.09 0.72 -9.15
C ASN A 177 -7.22 1.35 -9.97
N LEU A 178 -7.50 2.64 -9.78
CA LEU A 178 -8.54 3.35 -10.53
C LEU A 178 -8.24 3.40 -12.04
N ASP A 179 -7.00 3.68 -12.43
CA ASP A 179 -6.56 3.62 -13.84
C ASP A 179 -6.75 2.22 -14.44
N ARG A 180 -6.47 1.16 -13.67
CA ARG A 180 -6.66 -0.22 -14.13
C ARG A 180 -8.14 -0.58 -14.24
N LEU A 181 -8.97 -0.15 -13.30
CA LEU A 181 -10.42 -0.31 -13.38
C LEU A 181 -10.99 0.42 -14.59
N ALA A 182 -10.55 1.66 -14.86
CA ALA A 182 -10.93 2.41 -16.07
C ALA A 182 -10.55 1.66 -17.35
N ARG A 183 -9.35 1.08 -17.41
CA ARG A 183 -8.89 0.27 -18.55
C ARG A 183 -9.66 -1.02 -18.72
N LEU A 184 -9.93 -1.76 -17.64
CA LEU A 184 -10.75 -2.98 -17.66
C LEU A 184 -12.16 -2.67 -18.15
N TYR A 185 -12.77 -1.62 -17.61
CA TYR A 185 -14.10 -1.18 -17.98
C TYR A 185 -14.15 -0.68 -19.42
N HIS A 186 -13.14 0.06 -19.87
CA HIS A 186 -13.05 0.48 -21.28
C HIS A 186 -12.86 -0.71 -22.23
N ALA A 187 -11.95 -1.63 -21.90
CA ALA A 187 -11.71 -2.84 -22.70
C ALA A 187 -12.99 -3.66 -22.87
N HIS A 188 -13.80 -3.75 -21.82
CA HIS A 188 -15.12 -4.36 -21.88
C HIS A 188 -16.03 -3.65 -22.91
N THR A 189 -16.09 -2.33 -22.92
CA THR A 189 -16.97 -1.55 -23.80
C THR A 189 -16.57 -1.54 -25.27
N SER A 190 -15.30 -1.86 -25.57
CA SER A 190 -14.72 -1.80 -26.91
C SER A 190 -14.57 -3.17 -27.58
N ALA A 191 -14.99 -4.25 -26.93
CA ALA A 191 -14.70 -5.63 -27.36
C ALA A 191 -15.58 -6.18 -28.49
N THR A 192 -16.05 -5.35 -29.43
CA THR A 192 -16.52 -5.83 -30.75
C THR A 192 -15.34 -6.32 -31.62
N SER A 193 -14.10 -6.16 -31.17
CA SER A 193 -12.91 -6.70 -31.81
C SER A 193 -11.90 -7.10 -30.73
N SER A 194 -11.27 -8.26 -30.88
CA SER A 194 -10.28 -8.83 -29.96
C SER A 194 -9.24 -7.80 -29.50
N VAL A 195 -9.42 -7.26 -28.29
CA VAL A 195 -8.42 -6.36 -27.70
C VAL A 195 -7.32 -7.23 -27.08
N ASP A 196 -6.08 -6.98 -27.50
CA ASP A 196 -4.79 -7.55 -27.04
C ASP A 196 -4.46 -7.27 -25.54
N VAL A 197 -5.46 -6.91 -24.74
CA VAL A 197 -5.31 -6.65 -23.31
C VAL A 197 -5.62 -7.94 -22.56
N ASP A 198 -4.60 -8.52 -21.93
CA ASP A 198 -4.77 -9.63 -21.00
C ASP A 198 -5.54 -9.16 -19.75
N THR A 199 -6.87 -9.20 -19.85
CA THR A 199 -7.82 -8.81 -18.79
C THR A 199 -7.58 -9.63 -17.53
N ARG A 200 -7.21 -10.91 -17.66
CA ARG A 200 -6.92 -11.79 -16.53
C ARG A 200 -5.67 -11.37 -15.78
N ALA A 201 -4.59 -11.04 -16.50
CA ALA A 201 -3.39 -10.48 -15.88
C ALA A 201 -3.67 -9.13 -15.21
N LEU A 202 -4.48 -8.27 -15.83
CA LEU A 202 -4.83 -6.96 -15.29
C LEU A 202 -5.71 -7.06 -14.03
N LEU A 203 -6.70 -7.97 -14.00
CA LEU A 203 -7.49 -8.30 -12.82
C LEU A 203 -6.60 -8.82 -11.67
N LYS A 204 -5.73 -9.79 -11.96
CA LYS A 204 -4.76 -10.33 -10.99
C LYS A 204 -3.85 -9.24 -10.43
N ALA A 205 -3.34 -8.35 -11.27
CA ALA A 205 -2.49 -7.25 -10.87
C ALA A 205 -3.23 -6.22 -9.99
N THR A 206 -4.50 -5.92 -10.30
CA THR A 206 -5.37 -5.01 -9.53
C THR A 206 -5.70 -5.61 -8.15
N SER A 207 -6.07 -6.88 -8.09
CA SER A 207 -6.28 -7.62 -6.83
C SER A 207 -5.02 -7.64 -5.95
N ALA A 208 -3.86 -7.95 -6.53
CA ALA A 208 -2.58 -7.93 -5.81
C ALA A 208 -2.24 -6.53 -5.24
N LEU A 209 -2.67 -5.45 -5.91
CA LEU A 209 -2.46 -4.10 -5.43
C LEU A 209 -3.37 -3.79 -4.22
N LEU A 210 -4.62 -4.25 -4.21
CA LEU A 210 -5.52 -4.15 -3.05
C LEU A 210 -4.97 -4.88 -1.81
N VAL A 211 -4.39 -6.06 -2.00
CA VAL A 211 -3.73 -6.80 -0.90
C VAL A 211 -2.58 -5.99 -0.32
N LYS A 212 -1.74 -5.40 -1.18
CA LYS A 212 -0.64 -4.53 -0.73
C LYS A 212 -1.14 -3.28 0.00
N GLN A 213 -2.24 -2.66 -0.45
CA GLN A 213 -2.85 -1.50 0.21
C GLN A 213 -3.32 -1.85 1.63
N ARG A 214 -3.96 -3.01 1.80
CA ARG A 214 -4.36 -3.53 3.12
C ARG A 214 -3.17 -3.65 4.07
N GLY A 215 -2.01 -4.09 3.55
CA GLY A 215 -0.75 -4.15 4.31
C GLY A 215 -0.21 -2.79 4.80
N LEU A 216 -0.67 -1.67 4.23
CA LEU A 216 -0.25 -0.32 4.63
C LEU A 216 -1.14 0.30 5.72
N VAL A 217 -2.30 -0.30 6.03
CA VAL A 217 -3.31 0.31 6.92
C VAL A 217 -2.71 0.68 8.28
N ASP A 218 -1.97 -0.23 8.90
CA ASP A 218 -1.33 0.02 10.20
C ASP A 218 -0.24 1.09 10.13
N ALA A 219 0.52 1.13 9.04
CA ALA A 219 1.56 2.12 8.84
C ALA A 219 0.97 3.52 8.69
N ILE A 220 -0.11 3.68 7.93
CA ILE A 220 -0.81 4.95 7.71
C ILE A 220 -1.49 5.43 9.00
N HIS A 221 -2.13 4.51 9.74
CA HIS A 221 -2.75 4.84 11.02
C HIS A 221 -1.73 5.42 12.01
N ARG A 222 -0.53 4.83 12.07
CA ARG A 222 0.59 5.35 12.89
C ARG A 222 1.13 6.69 12.44
N GLU A 223 1.04 7.01 11.15
CA GLU A 223 1.35 8.35 10.64
C GLU A 223 0.31 9.41 11.09
N ARG A 224 -0.78 9.00 11.77
CA ARG A 224 -1.89 9.86 12.25
C ARG A 224 -2.56 10.66 11.14
N ARG A 225 -2.54 10.13 9.91
CA ARG A 225 -3.11 10.79 8.72
C ARG A 225 -4.55 10.36 8.46
N LEU A 226 -4.80 9.06 8.48
CA LEU A 226 -6.09 8.42 8.25
C LEU A 226 -6.35 7.38 9.35
N ARG A 227 -7.62 7.21 9.71
CA ARG A 227 -8.08 6.19 10.65
C ARG A 227 -8.23 4.84 9.91
N ARG A 228 -8.29 3.75 10.67
CA ARG A 228 -8.36 2.40 10.11
C ARG A 228 -9.69 2.16 9.37
N ASP A 229 -10.79 2.62 9.96
CA ASP A 229 -12.13 2.58 9.36
C ASP A 229 -12.18 3.35 8.03
N GLU A 230 -11.61 4.55 7.97
CA GLU A 230 -11.53 5.34 6.74
C GLU A 230 -10.80 4.60 5.61
N LEU A 231 -9.70 3.92 5.93
CA LEU A 231 -8.92 3.14 4.97
C LEU A 231 -9.65 1.87 4.54
N ASP A 232 -10.32 1.20 5.49
CA ASP A 232 -11.05 -0.03 5.23
C ASP A 232 -12.28 0.23 4.34
N ASP A 233 -12.93 1.37 4.50
CA ASP A 233 -14.01 1.81 3.61
C ASP A 233 -13.53 2.03 2.18
N ILE A 234 -12.40 2.73 1.99
CA ILE A 234 -11.81 2.94 0.66
C ILE A 234 -11.47 1.60 0.00
N ILE A 235 -10.79 0.70 0.73
CA ILE A 235 -10.40 -0.62 0.22
C ILE A 235 -11.64 -1.47 -0.10
N SER A 236 -12.69 -1.38 0.74
CA SER A 236 -13.97 -2.06 0.53
C SER A 236 -14.65 -1.59 -0.76
N LEU A 237 -14.72 -0.27 -0.98
CA LEU A 237 -15.26 0.32 -2.21
C LEU A 237 -14.47 -0.15 -3.44
N GLN A 238 -13.13 -0.07 -3.42
CA GLN A 238 -12.32 -0.55 -4.54
C GLN A 238 -12.52 -2.04 -4.83
N ARG A 239 -12.67 -2.87 -3.80
CA ARG A 239 -12.93 -4.30 -3.97
C ARG A 239 -14.28 -4.54 -4.62
N ARG A 240 -15.33 -3.85 -4.18
CA ARG A 240 -16.67 -3.94 -4.77
C ARG A 240 -16.64 -3.51 -6.23
N MET A 241 -15.98 -2.39 -6.55
CA MET A 241 -15.81 -1.92 -7.94
C MET A 241 -15.10 -2.96 -8.81
N LEU A 242 -14.03 -3.59 -8.30
CA LEU A 242 -13.32 -4.65 -9.02
C LEU A 242 -14.23 -5.84 -9.31
N SER A 243 -14.98 -6.32 -8.31
CA SER A 243 -15.95 -7.41 -8.49
C SER A 243 -17.06 -7.05 -9.48
N THR A 244 -17.56 -5.81 -9.46
CA THR A 244 -18.55 -5.34 -10.44
C THR A 244 -18.00 -5.33 -11.86
N VAL A 245 -16.75 -4.89 -12.05
CA VAL A 245 -16.07 -4.91 -13.37
C VAL A 245 -15.80 -6.33 -13.85
N GLU A 246 -15.40 -7.23 -12.95
CA GLU A 246 -15.21 -8.66 -13.25
C GLU A 246 -16.53 -9.30 -13.73
N LEU A 247 -17.63 -9.06 -13.01
CA LEU A 247 -18.96 -9.52 -13.43
C LEU A 247 -19.41 -8.92 -14.76
N LEU A 248 -19.11 -7.64 -15.03
CA LEU A 248 -19.41 -7.01 -16.32
C LEU A 248 -18.67 -7.67 -17.48
N LEU A 249 -17.39 -7.96 -17.27
CA LEU A 249 -16.55 -8.68 -18.24
C LEU A 249 -17.10 -10.08 -18.53
N GLU A 250 -17.63 -10.79 -17.53
CA GLU A 250 -18.23 -12.12 -17.73
C GLU A 250 -19.63 -12.05 -18.37
N THR A 251 -20.48 -11.13 -17.90
CA THR A 251 -21.90 -11.04 -18.28
C THR A 251 -22.08 -10.74 -19.77
N HIS A 252 -21.21 -9.91 -20.33
CA HIS A 252 -21.27 -9.50 -21.74
C HIS A 252 -21.14 -10.68 -22.74
N TRP A 253 -20.56 -11.81 -22.32
CA TRP A 253 -20.28 -12.96 -23.19
C TRP A 253 -21.17 -14.18 -22.93
N THR A 254 -22.19 -14.06 -22.08
CA THR A 254 -23.00 -15.21 -21.63
C THR A 254 -23.84 -15.84 -22.74
N THR A 255 -24.44 -15.04 -23.64
CA THR A 255 -25.25 -15.53 -24.78
C THR A 255 -25.23 -14.54 -25.94
N ARG A 256 -25.24 -15.04 -27.19
CA ARG A 256 -25.31 -14.21 -28.41
C ARG A 256 -26.58 -13.34 -28.45
N ALA A 257 -27.74 -13.93 -28.12
CA ALA A 257 -29.02 -13.21 -28.08
C ALA A 257 -29.04 -12.08 -27.02
N GLY A 258 -28.38 -12.26 -25.88
CA GLY A 258 -28.22 -11.21 -24.88
C GLY A 258 -27.30 -10.08 -25.36
N HIS A 259 -26.22 -10.43 -26.07
CA HIS A 259 -25.29 -9.48 -26.66
C HIS A 259 -25.97 -8.58 -27.69
N ASP A 260 -26.69 -9.15 -28.65
CA ASP A 260 -27.42 -8.38 -29.67
C ASP A 260 -28.42 -7.40 -29.05
N ARG A 261 -29.03 -7.78 -27.91
CA ARG A 261 -29.96 -6.93 -27.19
C ARG A 261 -29.29 -5.78 -26.44
N ILE A 262 -28.12 -6.01 -25.88
CA ILE A 262 -27.30 -4.97 -25.24
C ILE A 262 -26.77 -3.99 -26.30
N ASP A 263 -26.32 -4.49 -27.45
CA ASP A 263 -25.81 -3.66 -28.55
C ASP A 263 -26.90 -2.79 -29.18
N ALA A 264 -28.16 -3.22 -29.13
CA ALA A 264 -29.30 -2.40 -29.54
C ALA A 264 -29.62 -1.22 -28.58
N MET A 265 -29.01 -1.15 -27.39
CA MET A 265 -29.25 -0.08 -26.43
C MET A 265 -28.50 1.21 -26.82
N SER A 266 -29.12 2.01 -27.70
CA SER A 266 -28.56 3.27 -28.17
C SER A 266 -28.20 4.25 -27.02
N GLY A 267 -27.00 4.83 -27.07
CA GLY A 267 -26.50 5.75 -26.05
C GLY A 267 -25.86 5.11 -24.81
N LEU A 268 -26.04 3.80 -24.59
CA LEU A 268 -25.42 3.09 -23.46
C LEU A 268 -23.89 3.17 -23.53
N ARG A 269 -23.30 2.91 -24.71
CA ARG A 269 -21.85 2.98 -24.92
C ARG A 269 -21.26 4.36 -24.58
N ASP A 270 -21.99 5.44 -24.86
CA ASP A 270 -21.56 6.80 -24.52
C ASP A 270 -21.57 7.04 -23.00
N GLU A 271 -22.54 6.48 -22.28
CA GLU A 271 -22.57 6.50 -20.80
C GLU A 271 -21.37 5.73 -20.22
N GLN A 272 -21.07 4.57 -20.79
CA GLN A 272 -19.95 3.73 -20.34
C GLN A 272 -18.59 4.40 -20.63
N HIS A 273 -18.41 4.98 -21.81
CA HIS A 273 -17.20 5.75 -22.13
C HIS A 273 -17.04 7.00 -21.27
N ARG A 274 -18.15 7.66 -20.87
CA ARG A 274 -18.12 8.74 -19.88
C ARG A 274 -17.61 8.22 -18.53
N LEU A 275 -18.20 7.16 -17.97
CA LEU A 275 -17.76 6.60 -16.68
C LEU A 275 -16.29 6.15 -16.71
N ALA A 276 -15.81 5.55 -17.80
CA ALA A 276 -14.40 5.20 -17.95
C ALA A 276 -13.46 6.43 -17.88
N ARG A 277 -13.86 7.55 -18.50
CA ARG A 277 -13.13 8.82 -18.41
C ARG A 277 -13.19 9.44 -17.02
N ASP A 278 -14.33 9.34 -16.34
CA ASP A 278 -14.50 9.85 -14.98
C ASP A 278 -13.59 9.08 -13.99
N LEU A 279 -13.50 7.76 -14.13
CA LEU A 279 -12.55 6.93 -13.36
C LEU A 279 -11.09 7.34 -13.61
N GLY A 280 -10.72 7.60 -14.86
CA GLY A 280 -9.38 8.10 -15.21
C GLY A 280 -9.11 9.49 -14.64
N SER A 281 -10.11 10.38 -14.65
CA SER A 281 -10.02 11.72 -14.07
C SER A 281 -9.87 11.66 -12.55
N LEU A 282 -10.62 10.78 -11.88
CA LEU A 282 -10.49 10.52 -10.47
C LEU A 282 -9.10 9.97 -10.13
N ALA A 283 -8.61 9.00 -10.91
CA ALA A 283 -7.26 8.47 -10.77
C ALA A 283 -6.19 9.57 -10.89
N PHE A 284 -6.36 10.50 -11.83
CA PHE A 284 -5.46 11.65 -11.99
C PHE A 284 -5.50 12.59 -10.78
N GLN A 285 -6.68 13.02 -10.32
CA GLN A 285 -6.82 13.90 -9.16
C GLN A 285 -6.25 13.23 -7.88
N VAL A 286 -6.53 11.94 -7.70
CA VAL A 286 -5.91 11.15 -6.64
C VAL A 286 -4.40 11.05 -6.83
N ARG A 287 -3.85 10.89 -8.03
CA ARG A 287 -2.39 10.83 -8.22
C ARG A 287 -1.69 12.15 -7.90
N THR A 288 -2.26 13.29 -8.31
CA THR A 288 -1.57 14.58 -8.32
C THR A 288 -1.68 15.38 -7.02
N GLY A 289 -2.68 15.10 -6.18
CA GLY A 289 -2.91 15.92 -4.98
C GLY A 289 -4.05 16.90 -5.11
N GLN A 290 -4.72 16.97 -6.26
CA GLN A 290 -5.79 17.92 -6.54
C GLN A 290 -7.05 17.64 -5.69
N PRO A 291 -7.90 18.66 -5.48
CA PRO A 291 -9.22 18.45 -4.91
C PRO A 291 -10.01 17.46 -5.77
N ILE A 292 -10.85 16.66 -5.11
CA ILE A 292 -11.71 15.69 -5.80
C ILE A 292 -12.96 16.44 -6.27
N GLU A 293 -13.04 16.70 -7.57
CA GLU A 293 -14.11 17.51 -8.19
C GLU A 293 -14.88 16.75 -9.28
N VAL A 294 -14.48 15.50 -9.58
CA VAL A 294 -15.19 14.64 -10.53
C VAL A 294 -16.64 14.46 -10.06
N ARG A 295 -17.59 14.60 -10.98
CA ARG A 295 -19.01 14.30 -10.74
C ARG A 295 -19.41 13.11 -11.58
N ILE A 296 -19.87 12.04 -10.92
CA ILE A 296 -20.28 10.83 -11.63
C ILE A 296 -21.73 10.99 -12.09
N SER A 297 -21.94 10.83 -13.40
CA SER A 297 -23.30 10.84 -13.96
C SER A 297 -23.99 9.52 -13.63
N GLN A 298 -25.27 9.58 -13.25
CA GLN A 298 -26.08 8.38 -13.08
C GLN A 298 -26.48 7.80 -14.44
N PHE A 299 -26.51 6.47 -14.53
CA PHE A 299 -27.02 5.77 -15.71
C PHE A 299 -28.55 5.82 -15.72
N ASP A 300 -29.13 6.26 -16.84
CA ASP A 300 -30.59 6.25 -17.03
C ASP A 300 -31.05 4.85 -17.48
N LEU A 301 -31.38 4.02 -16.49
CA LEU A 301 -31.88 2.68 -16.75
C LEU A 301 -33.27 2.66 -17.39
N GLN A 302 -34.07 3.71 -17.18
CA GLN A 302 -35.46 3.72 -17.62
C GLN A 302 -35.55 3.73 -19.15
N ARG A 303 -34.60 4.43 -19.80
CA ARG A 303 -34.46 4.45 -21.26
C ARG A 303 -34.26 3.06 -21.88
N HIS A 304 -33.74 2.10 -21.12
CA HIS A 304 -33.45 0.75 -21.59
C HIS A 304 -34.38 -0.32 -21.01
N ALA A 305 -35.33 0.07 -20.16
CA ALA A 305 -36.18 -0.86 -19.40
C ALA A 305 -37.01 -1.77 -20.31
N GLU A 306 -37.64 -1.24 -21.37
CA GLU A 306 -38.44 -2.04 -22.30
C GLU A 306 -37.61 -3.08 -23.05
N LEU A 307 -36.42 -2.69 -23.53
CA LEU A 307 -35.51 -3.58 -24.26
C LEU A 307 -34.97 -4.71 -23.37
N ALA A 308 -34.73 -4.41 -22.09
CA ALA A 308 -34.21 -5.35 -21.11
C ALA A 308 -35.29 -6.29 -20.56
N CYS A 309 -36.46 -5.78 -20.18
CA CYS A 309 -37.55 -6.57 -19.61
C CYS A 309 -38.21 -7.51 -20.63
N ASN A 310 -38.22 -7.13 -21.92
CA ASN A 310 -38.81 -7.94 -22.99
C ASN A 310 -37.77 -8.82 -23.70
N ALA A 311 -36.55 -8.91 -23.19
CA ALA A 311 -35.52 -9.75 -23.79
C ALA A 311 -35.86 -11.24 -23.61
N ARG A 312 -36.07 -11.96 -24.72
CA ARG A 312 -36.35 -13.39 -24.75
C ARG A 312 -35.48 -14.10 -25.78
N THR A 313 -35.19 -15.38 -25.54
CA THR A 313 -34.58 -16.27 -26.52
C THR A 313 -35.58 -16.65 -27.62
N ASP A 314 -35.09 -17.21 -28.72
CA ASP A 314 -35.93 -17.78 -29.80
C ASP A 314 -36.87 -18.88 -29.29
N SER A 315 -36.51 -19.53 -28.17
CA SER A 315 -37.32 -20.52 -27.45
C SER A 315 -38.30 -19.91 -26.41
N GLY A 316 -38.46 -18.59 -26.38
CA GLY A 316 -39.40 -17.87 -25.51
C GLY A 316 -38.95 -17.68 -24.05
N ARG A 317 -37.77 -18.18 -23.65
CA ARG A 317 -37.24 -18.02 -22.28
C ARG A 317 -36.74 -16.60 -22.05
N ALA A 318 -36.92 -16.07 -20.85
CA ALA A 318 -36.44 -14.74 -20.50
C ALA A 318 -34.90 -14.68 -20.49
N LEU A 319 -34.34 -13.62 -21.06
CA LEU A 319 -32.92 -13.30 -21.02
C LEU A 319 -32.66 -12.31 -19.88
N PHE A 320 -32.02 -12.78 -18.80
CA PHE A 320 -31.69 -11.93 -17.66
C PHE A 320 -30.40 -11.12 -17.84
N SER A 321 -29.56 -11.49 -18.81
CA SER A 321 -28.26 -10.85 -19.03
C SER A 321 -28.35 -9.35 -19.35
N PRO A 322 -29.31 -8.82 -20.15
CA PRO A 322 -29.36 -7.38 -20.42
C PRO A 322 -29.74 -6.56 -19.17
N SER A 323 -30.69 -7.05 -18.37
CA SER A 323 -31.10 -6.40 -17.12
C SER A 323 -29.97 -6.42 -16.08
N GLY A 324 -29.29 -7.56 -15.94
CA GLY A 324 -28.12 -7.68 -15.06
C GLY A 324 -26.98 -6.76 -15.49
N TYR A 325 -26.73 -6.68 -16.79
CA TYR A 325 -25.71 -5.82 -17.38
C TYR A 325 -25.95 -4.33 -17.09
N LEU A 326 -27.17 -3.85 -17.33
CA LEU A 326 -27.58 -2.49 -17.04
C LEU A 326 -27.42 -2.15 -15.55
N TRP A 327 -27.87 -3.05 -14.68
CA TRP A 327 -27.72 -2.87 -13.23
C TRP A 327 -26.25 -2.79 -12.81
N LEU A 328 -25.37 -3.65 -13.34
CA LEU A 328 -23.95 -3.63 -13.03
C LEU A 328 -23.25 -2.33 -13.46
N ASN A 329 -23.63 -1.75 -14.60
CA ASN A 329 -23.11 -0.45 -15.05
C ASN A 329 -23.53 0.68 -14.08
N ARG A 330 -24.82 0.72 -13.70
CA ARG A 330 -25.31 1.67 -12.69
C ARG A 330 -24.62 1.47 -11.35
N GLU A 331 -24.42 0.23 -10.92
CA GLU A 331 -23.78 -0.10 -9.66
C GLU A 331 -22.31 0.34 -9.63
N LEU A 332 -21.57 0.16 -10.73
CA LEU A 332 -20.21 0.68 -10.83
C LEU A 332 -20.17 2.20 -10.74
N ALA A 333 -21.10 2.91 -11.40
CA ALA A 333 -21.22 4.36 -11.28
C ALA A 333 -21.50 4.78 -9.82
N ARG A 334 -22.46 4.13 -9.15
CA ARG A 334 -22.81 4.39 -7.75
C ARG A 334 -21.63 4.16 -6.80
N LEU A 335 -20.87 3.07 -6.99
CA LEU A 335 -19.68 2.77 -6.19
C LEU A 335 -18.55 3.79 -6.44
N THR A 336 -18.41 4.25 -7.69
CA THR A 336 -17.45 5.31 -8.05
C THR A 336 -17.82 6.62 -7.37
N ASP A 337 -19.10 6.98 -7.36
CA ASP A 337 -19.61 8.19 -6.72
C ASP A 337 -19.41 8.15 -5.19
N ALA A 338 -19.74 7.01 -4.55
CA ALA A 338 -19.46 6.80 -3.14
C ALA A 338 -17.97 6.91 -2.79
N LEU A 339 -17.08 6.46 -3.69
CA LEU A 339 -15.64 6.63 -3.53
C LEU A 339 -15.22 8.09 -3.69
N VAL A 340 -15.79 8.83 -4.64
CA VAL A 340 -15.58 10.27 -4.82
C VAL A 340 -15.97 11.02 -3.54
N GLU A 341 -17.17 10.80 -3.01
CA GLU A 341 -17.65 11.43 -1.78
C GLU A 341 -16.73 11.10 -0.60
N ARG A 342 -16.36 9.82 -0.43
CA ARG A 342 -15.48 9.39 0.64
C ARG A 342 -14.11 10.06 0.53
N LEU A 343 -13.50 10.09 -0.65
CA LEU A 343 -12.21 10.75 -0.87
C LEU A 343 -12.29 12.27 -0.70
N GLY A 344 -13.39 12.90 -1.12
CA GLY A 344 -13.65 14.33 -0.96
C GLY A 344 -13.79 14.74 0.51
N SER A 345 -14.42 13.88 1.34
CA SER A 345 -14.56 14.13 2.79
C SER A 345 -13.23 14.10 3.57
N LEU A 346 -12.20 13.50 3.00
CA LEU A 346 -10.92 13.29 3.66
C LEU A 346 -9.98 14.49 3.47
N ALA A 347 -10.15 15.51 4.31
CA ALA A 347 -9.36 16.75 4.30
C ALA A 347 -7.82 16.56 4.39
N ARG A 348 -7.36 15.38 4.83
CA ARG A 348 -5.94 15.05 5.10
C ARG A 348 -5.26 14.20 4.04
N LEU A 349 -5.97 13.78 2.99
CA LEU A 349 -5.42 12.97 1.89
C LEU A 349 -4.35 13.70 1.03
N PRO A 350 -4.36 15.04 0.85
CA PRO A 350 -3.29 15.72 0.13
C PRO A 350 -2.12 16.03 1.07
N SER A 351 -0.98 15.36 0.88
CA SER A 351 0.25 15.79 1.54
C SER A 351 0.61 17.20 1.05
N LYS A 352 0.89 18.14 1.98
CA LYS A 352 1.25 19.53 1.64
C LYS A 352 2.37 19.63 0.59
N ARG A 353 3.23 18.60 0.52
CA ARG A 353 4.34 18.47 -0.45
C ARG A 353 3.85 18.22 -1.89
N LEU A 354 2.80 17.41 -2.09
CA LEU A 354 2.20 17.17 -3.41
C LEU A 354 1.55 18.44 -3.96
N ARG A 355 0.77 19.16 -3.13
CA ARG A 355 0.17 20.44 -3.53
C ARG A 355 1.24 21.43 -4.01
N SER A 356 2.35 21.58 -3.27
CA SER A 356 3.45 22.46 -3.70
C SER A 356 4.17 22.02 -4.97
N ALA A 357 4.21 20.72 -5.27
CA ALA A 357 4.81 20.19 -6.50
C ALA A 357 3.88 20.38 -7.71
N SER A 358 2.58 20.14 -7.55
CA SER A 358 1.56 20.36 -8.58
C SER A 358 1.42 21.85 -8.95
N HIS A 359 1.42 22.77 -7.97
CA HIS A 359 1.43 24.21 -8.24
C HIS A 359 2.65 24.65 -9.04
N ARG A 360 3.82 24.04 -8.82
CA ARG A 360 5.03 24.34 -9.60
C ARG A 360 4.97 23.78 -11.02
N ALA A 361 4.41 22.59 -11.21
CA ALA A 361 4.21 22.00 -12.54
C ALA A 361 3.23 22.84 -13.39
N GLY A 362 2.12 23.30 -12.80
CA GLY A 362 1.19 24.21 -13.48
C GLY A 362 1.78 25.60 -13.75
N ALA A 363 2.67 26.10 -12.88
CA ALA A 363 3.38 27.35 -13.13
C ALA A 363 4.40 27.27 -14.28
N THR A 364 5.00 26.10 -14.53
CA THR A 364 5.90 25.90 -15.68
C THR A 364 5.17 25.70 -17.01
N GLU A 365 3.92 25.23 -17.01
CA GLU A 365 3.08 25.16 -18.22
C GLU A 365 2.43 26.52 -18.56
N GLY A 366 2.26 27.41 -17.58
CA GLY A 366 1.69 28.75 -17.79
C GLY A 366 2.67 29.84 -18.28
N THR A 367 3.94 29.51 -18.52
CA THR A 367 4.97 30.48 -18.94
C THR A 367 5.66 30.11 -20.27
N ALA A 368 4.95 29.44 -21.17
CA ALA A 368 5.34 29.45 -22.58
C ALA A 368 4.71 30.69 -23.23
N PRO A 369 5.49 31.69 -23.70
CA PRO A 369 4.93 32.78 -24.46
C PRO A 369 4.33 32.21 -25.74
N LEU A 370 3.06 32.52 -25.99
CA LEU A 370 2.47 32.43 -27.33
C LEU A 370 3.34 33.29 -28.26
N GLU A 371 4.18 32.65 -29.07
CA GLU A 371 4.78 33.30 -30.24
C GLU A 371 3.64 33.81 -31.11
N LYS A 372 3.37 35.11 -31.00
CA LYS A 372 2.62 35.86 -32.00
C LYS A 372 3.42 35.79 -33.29
N GLY A 373 3.00 34.89 -34.18
CA GLY A 373 3.38 34.96 -35.58
C GLY A 373 2.95 36.31 -36.13
N THR A 374 3.94 37.16 -36.37
CA THR A 374 3.84 38.39 -37.14
C THR A 374 3.31 38.06 -38.54
N ARG A 375 2.08 38.51 -38.82
CA ARG A 375 1.72 38.97 -40.16
C ARG A 375 2.43 40.31 -40.36
N ASP A 376 3.25 40.42 -41.39
CA ASP A 376 3.14 41.47 -42.42
C ASP A 376 4.05 41.12 -43.61
N ASP A 377 3.52 41.52 -44.78
CA ASP A 377 3.96 41.46 -46.18
C ASP A 377 4.00 40.12 -46.94
#